data_AF-A0A545UZL8-F1
#
_entry.id   AF-A0A545UZL8-F1
#
_cell.length_a   1.000
_cell.length_b   1.000
_cell.length_c   1.000
_cell.angle_alpha   90.00
_cell.angle_beta   90.00
_cell.angle_gamma   90.00
#
_symmetry.space_group_name_H-M   'P 1'
#
loop_
_entity.id
_entity.type
_entity.pdbx_description
1 polymer ?
#
loop_
_entity_poly.entity_id
_entity_poly.type
_entity_poly.pdbx_seq_one_letter_code
_entity_poly.pdbx_strand_id
1 'polypeptide(L)'
;MARPDRTQLKDDYLSRLQQLRQELPKSFHPKLDQIIPKFPDLFAEKWPLVPNHVDLLENNIHVDTATGKIVGICDWRGAEVSPFGMSIGGVEIMLGTLTTSGDFWRYHANHEELRDHFWGRFYHHLGGASDEDKRRIEIARLAGLFLVNGFQNGKPATEKSENLGFLGAVLQYGTQPPTYVSPL
;
A
#
# COMPACT_ATOMS: atom_id res chain seq x y z
N MET A 1 14.86 2.27 -16.84
CA MET A 1 13.61 3.08 -16.92
C MET A 1 13.99 4.54 -16.97
N ALA A 2 13.35 5.34 -17.82
CA ALA A 2 13.54 6.79 -17.80
C ALA A 2 12.86 7.39 -16.56
N ARG A 3 13.42 8.47 -16.01
CA ARG A 3 12.78 9.20 -14.91
C ARG A 3 11.54 9.92 -15.44
N PRO A 4 10.35 9.68 -14.89
CA PRO A 4 9.13 10.33 -15.34
C PRO A 4 9.11 11.79 -14.92
N ASP A 5 8.34 12.59 -15.66
CA ASP A 5 8.01 13.95 -15.24
C ASP A 5 7.11 13.91 -13.99
N ARG A 6 7.51 14.64 -12.94
CA ARG A 6 6.78 14.65 -11.66
C ARG A 6 5.37 15.22 -11.80
N THR A 7 5.19 16.22 -12.66
CA THR A 7 3.90 16.91 -12.81
C THR A 7 2.91 16.01 -13.54
N GLN A 8 3.33 15.45 -14.68
CA GLN A 8 2.53 14.51 -15.43
C GLN A 8 2.14 13.29 -14.59
N LEU A 9 3.11 12.69 -13.89
CA LEU A 9 2.86 11.52 -13.05
C LEU A 9 1.88 11.83 -11.91
N LYS A 10 2.01 13.00 -11.28
CA LYS A 10 1.08 13.47 -10.23
C LYS A 10 -0.33 13.61 -10.79
N ASP A 11 -0.48 14.26 -11.94
CA ASP A 11 -1.78 14.53 -12.55
C ASP A 11 -2.47 13.21 -12.96
N ASP A 12 -1.72 12.26 -13.52
CA ASP A 12 -2.21 10.93 -13.88
C ASP A 12 -2.75 10.16 -12.66
N TYR A 13 -1.97 10.10 -11.57
CA TYR A 13 -2.42 9.41 -10.36
C TYR A 13 -3.59 10.12 -9.67
N LEU A 14 -3.58 11.46 -9.62
CA LEU A 14 -4.71 12.22 -9.05
C LEU A 14 -5.99 11.99 -9.84
N SER A 15 -5.92 11.98 -11.17
CA SER A 15 -7.07 11.67 -12.02
C SER A 15 -7.65 10.30 -11.70
N ARG A 16 -6.81 9.27 -11.58
CA ARG A 16 -7.22 7.91 -11.21
C ARG A 16 -7.83 7.85 -9.81
N LEU A 17 -7.23 8.50 -8.81
CA LEU A 17 -7.77 8.54 -7.46
C LEU A 17 -9.12 9.27 -7.40
N GLN A 18 -9.29 10.35 -8.15
CA GLN A 18 -10.56 11.07 -8.28
C GLN A 18 -11.62 10.21 -8.96
N GLN A 19 -11.24 9.45 -10.00
CA GLN A 19 -12.13 8.49 -10.63
C GLN A 19 -12.62 7.43 -9.63
N LEU A 20 -11.72 6.83 -8.86
CA LEU A 20 -12.09 5.90 -7.80
C LEU A 20 -13.02 6.55 -6.76
N ARG A 21 -12.77 7.80 -6.40
CA ARG A 21 -13.62 8.55 -5.45
C ARG A 21 -15.04 8.78 -5.97
N GLN A 22 -15.22 8.88 -7.28
CA GLN A 22 -16.53 9.06 -7.90
C GLN A 22 -17.28 7.74 -8.06
N GLU A 23 -16.57 6.67 -8.45
CA GLU A 23 -17.19 5.45 -8.95
C GLU A 23 -17.18 4.27 -7.98
N LEU A 24 -16.28 4.25 -6.97
CA LEU A 24 -16.29 3.19 -5.96
C LEU A 24 -17.49 3.31 -5.00
N PRO A 25 -17.86 2.22 -4.29
CA PRO A 25 -18.87 2.26 -3.24
C PRO A 25 -18.57 3.32 -2.17
N LYS A 26 -19.63 3.92 -1.62
CA LYS A 26 -19.54 5.05 -0.67
C LYS A 26 -18.71 4.73 0.59
N SER A 27 -18.59 3.47 0.97
CA SER A 27 -17.77 3.04 2.12
C SER A 27 -16.29 3.38 1.97
N PHE A 28 -15.77 3.52 0.74
CA PHE A 28 -14.37 3.86 0.46
C PHE A 28 -14.11 5.37 0.39
N HIS A 29 -15.16 6.17 0.21
CA HIS A 29 -15.07 7.61 -0.01
C HIS A 29 -14.36 8.37 1.12
N PRO A 30 -14.63 8.11 2.42
CA PRO A 30 -13.99 8.86 3.50
C PRO A 30 -12.45 8.75 3.48
N LYS A 31 -11.93 7.58 3.12
CA LYS A 31 -10.47 7.38 3.04
C LYS A 31 -9.88 8.10 1.83
N LEU A 32 -10.56 8.06 0.69
CA LEU A 32 -10.16 8.81 -0.51
C LEU A 32 -10.19 10.33 -0.25
N ASP A 33 -11.21 10.84 0.44
CA ASP A 33 -11.30 12.25 0.86
C ASP A 33 -10.15 12.66 1.80
N GLN A 34 -9.66 11.72 2.62
CA GLN A 34 -8.51 11.96 3.49
C GLN A 34 -7.18 12.04 2.72
N ILE A 35 -6.99 11.20 1.69
CA ILE A 35 -5.70 11.07 1.00
C ILE A 35 -5.55 12.00 -0.21
N ILE A 36 -6.61 12.22 -1.00
CA ILE A 36 -6.52 12.98 -2.27
C ILE A 36 -5.95 14.39 -2.06
N PRO A 37 -6.40 15.19 -1.07
CA PRO A 37 -5.86 16.54 -0.85
C PRO A 37 -4.38 16.57 -0.45
N LYS A 38 -3.86 15.48 0.13
CA LYS A 38 -2.50 15.37 0.65
C LYS A 38 -1.55 14.67 -0.33
N PHE A 39 -2.09 13.95 -1.31
CA PHE A 39 -1.34 13.21 -2.30
C PHE A 39 -0.31 14.05 -3.09
N PRO A 40 -0.57 15.34 -3.43
CA PRO A 40 0.45 16.19 -4.07
C PRO A 40 1.76 16.32 -3.28
N ASP A 41 1.74 16.16 -1.95
CA ASP A 41 2.94 16.23 -1.11
C ASP A 41 3.98 15.15 -1.42
N LEU A 42 3.55 14.04 -2.05
CA LEU A 42 4.43 12.95 -2.48
C LEU A 42 5.27 13.30 -3.71
N PHE A 43 4.91 14.39 -4.41
CA PHE A 43 5.61 14.85 -5.60
C PHE A 43 6.51 16.05 -5.34
N ALA A 44 6.53 16.57 -4.11
CA ALA A 44 7.51 17.55 -3.66
C ALA A 44 8.94 17.05 -3.92
N GLU A 45 9.86 17.97 -4.26
CA GLU A 45 11.24 17.60 -4.64
C GLU A 45 11.94 16.75 -3.59
N LYS A 46 11.69 17.04 -2.31
CA LYS A 46 12.26 16.33 -1.16
C LYS A 46 11.76 14.91 -0.95
N TRP A 47 10.64 14.51 -1.57
CA TRP A 47 10.17 13.12 -1.50
C TRP A 47 10.67 12.34 -2.73
N PRO A 48 11.35 11.20 -2.54
CA PRO A 48 12.00 10.51 -3.63
C PRO A 48 10.99 9.79 -4.53
N LEU A 49 11.28 9.81 -5.84
CA LEU A 49 10.70 8.84 -6.78
C LEU A 49 11.64 7.64 -6.85
N VAL A 50 11.09 6.44 -6.71
CA VAL A 50 11.83 5.18 -6.68
C VAL A 50 11.14 4.15 -7.59
N PRO A 51 11.86 3.12 -8.05
CA PRO A 51 11.20 1.95 -8.62
C PRO A 51 10.30 1.29 -7.57
N ASN A 52 9.00 1.25 -7.85
CA ASN A 52 7.98 0.55 -7.08
C ASN A 52 7.60 -0.73 -7.81
N HIS A 53 7.53 -1.83 -7.06
CA HIS A 53 7.04 -3.11 -7.55
C HIS A 53 5.50 -3.06 -7.59
N VAL A 54 4.91 -3.21 -8.78
CA VAL A 54 3.45 -3.04 -8.96
C VAL A 54 2.65 -4.27 -8.51
N ASP A 55 3.32 -5.40 -8.29
CA ASP A 55 2.73 -6.68 -7.89
C ASP A 55 3.49 -7.30 -6.70
N LEU A 56 3.73 -6.53 -5.64
CA LEU A 56 4.55 -6.99 -4.50
C LEU A 56 3.75 -7.97 -3.64
N LEU A 57 3.83 -9.25 -4.00
CA LEU A 57 3.13 -10.38 -3.38
C LEU A 57 4.12 -11.42 -2.86
N GLU A 58 3.68 -12.30 -1.96
CA GLU A 58 4.49 -13.34 -1.34
C GLU A 58 5.14 -14.30 -2.35
N ASN A 59 4.46 -14.60 -3.46
CA ASN A 59 4.98 -15.47 -4.52
C ASN A 59 6.13 -14.83 -5.32
N ASN A 60 6.32 -13.51 -5.21
CA ASN A 60 7.40 -12.77 -5.86
C ASN A 60 8.60 -12.53 -4.92
N ILE A 61 8.54 -13.01 -3.67
CA ILE A 61 9.60 -12.87 -2.66
C ILE A 61 10.24 -14.23 -2.40
N HIS A 62 11.53 -14.34 -2.70
CA HIS A 62 12.30 -15.54 -2.43
C HIS A 62 12.97 -15.42 -1.06
N VAL A 63 12.85 -16.47 -0.25
CA VAL A 63 13.45 -16.56 1.07
C VAL A 63 14.39 -17.75 1.18
N ASP A 64 15.50 -17.57 1.90
CA ASP A 64 16.32 -18.67 2.38
C ASP A 64 15.51 -19.48 3.40
N THR A 65 15.30 -20.77 3.16
CA THR A 65 14.45 -21.62 4.02
C THR A 65 15.07 -21.94 5.37
N ALA A 66 16.40 -21.84 5.51
CA ALA A 66 17.09 -22.07 6.77
C ALA A 66 17.11 -20.81 7.65
N THR A 67 17.21 -19.62 7.06
CA THR A 67 17.37 -18.36 7.82
C THR A 67 16.19 -17.41 7.74
N GLY A 68 15.22 -17.64 6.84
CA GLY A 68 14.10 -16.74 6.58
C GLY A 68 14.50 -15.39 5.94
N LYS A 69 15.72 -15.26 5.41
CA LYS A 69 16.20 -14.01 4.82
C LYS A 69 15.65 -13.86 3.42
N ILE A 70 15.22 -12.65 3.05
CA ILE A 70 14.89 -12.34 1.65
C ILE A 70 16.18 -12.44 0.84
N VAL A 71 16.19 -13.32 -0.16
CA VAL A 71 17.32 -13.52 -1.08
C VAL A 71 17.06 -12.93 -2.46
N GLY A 72 15.81 -12.57 -2.76
CA GLY A 72 15.46 -11.89 -4.00
C GLY A 72 14.00 -11.49 -4.05
N ILE A 73 13.74 -10.48 -4.88
CA ILE A 73 12.39 -10.11 -5.32
C ILE A 73 12.40 -10.26 -6.84
N CYS A 74 11.51 -11.06 -7.40
CA CYS A 74 11.41 -11.34 -8.82
C CYS A 74 10.20 -10.62 -9.45
N ASP A 75 9.89 -10.92 -10.71
CA ASP A 75 8.78 -10.36 -11.50
C ASP A 75 8.65 -8.81 -11.51
N TRP A 76 9.77 -8.12 -11.73
CA TRP A 76 9.80 -6.67 -11.92
C TRP A 76 9.13 -6.16 -13.22
N ARG A 77 8.41 -7.03 -13.94
CA ARG A 77 7.74 -6.64 -15.18
C ARG A 77 6.66 -5.61 -14.85
N GLY A 78 6.72 -4.45 -15.51
CA GLY A 78 5.76 -3.37 -15.28
C GLY A 78 6.05 -2.54 -14.02
N ALA A 79 7.18 -2.73 -13.35
CA ALA A 79 7.61 -1.83 -12.28
C ALA A 79 7.64 -0.37 -12.76
N GLU A 80 7.21 0.54 -11.90
CA GLU A 80 7.03 1.96 -12.21
C GLU A 80 7.94 2.81 -11.33
N VAL A 81 8.52 3.88 -11.89
CA VAL A 81 9.18 4.90 -11.06
C VAL A 81 8.10 5.85 -10.54
N SER A 82 7.84 5.82 -9.24
CA SER A 82 6.78 6.62 -8.60
C SER A 82 7.15 6.98 -7.16
N PRO A 83 6.35 7.76 -6.41
CA PRO A 83 6.72 8.16 -5.05
C PRO A 83 7.10 6.98 -4.16
N PHE A 84 8.08 7.16 -3.28
CA PHE A 84 8.43 6.13 -2.30
C PHE A 84 7.22 5.80 -1.40
N GLY A 85 6.97 4.50 -1.24
CA GLY A 85 5.92 3.95 -0.38
C GLY A 85 4.71 3.38 -1.11
N MET A 86 4.59 3.59 -2.43
CA MET A 86 3.42 3.14 -3.20
C MET A 86 3.23 1.62 -3.18
N SER A 87 4.31 0.83 -3.14
CA SER A 87 4.22 -0.65 -3.07
C SER A 87 4.07 -1.23 -1.66
N ILE A 88 4.25 -0.43 -0.60
CA ILE A 88 4.33 -0.95 0.78
C ILE A 88 3.00 -1.57 1.24
N GLY A 89 1.89 -1.23 0.59
CA GLY A 89 0.59 -1.87 0.80
C GLY A 89 0.61 -3.39 0.64
N GLY A 90 1.55 -3.93 -0.15
CA GLY A 90 1.71 -5.38 -0.34
C GLY A 90 1.99 -6.15 0.95
N VAL A 91 2.50 -5.50 2.00
CA VAL A 91 2.68 -6.12 3.32
C VAL A 91 1.36 -6.64 3.88
N GLU A 92 0.24 -5.94 3.64
CA GLU A 92 -1.06 -6.36 4.16
C GLU A 92 -1.52 -7.69 3.55
N ILE A 93 -1.06 -8.00 2.34
CA ILE A 93 -1.35 -9.27 1.66
C ILE A 93 -0.62 -10.40 2.38
N MET A 94 0.65 -10.20 2.73
CA MET A 94 1.46 -11.20 3.44
C MET A 94 0.98 -11.49 4.87
N LEU A 95 0.11 -10.65 5.43
CA LEU A 95 -0.42 -10.75 6.78
C LEU A 95 -1.74 -11.55 6.86
N GLY A 96 -2.28 -11.99 5.72
CA GLY A 96 -3.53 -12.73 5.67
C GLY A 96 -3.63 -13.63 4.46
N THR A 97 -4.85 -14.13 4.23
CA THR A 97 -5.17 -14.99 3.10
C THR A 97 -6.56 -14.68 2.57
N LEU A 98 -6.74 -14.86 1.27
CA LEU A 98 -8.07 -14.92 0.66
C LEU A 98 -8.85 -16.11 1.24
N THR A 99 -10.16 -15.96 1.44
CA THR A 99 -11.03 -17.08 1.82
C THR A 99 -12.12 -17.31 0.78
N THR A 100 -12.50 -18.58 0.60
CA THR A 100 -13.56 -19.00 -0.33
C THR A 100 -14.94 -19.05 0.33
N SER A 101 -15.04 -18.75 1.63
CA SER A 101 -16.25 -18.98 2.46
C SER A 101 -17.07 -17.71 2.72
N GLY A 102 -16.98 -16.69 1.88
CA GLY A 102 -17.79 -15.47 1.94
C GLY A 102 -17.12 -14.26 2.62
N ASP A 103 -16.11 -14.48 3.47
CA ASP A 103 -15.23 -13.41 3.96
C ASP A 103 -14.05 -13.26 2.99
N PHE A 104 -14.07 -12.29 2.08
CA PHE A 104 -13.05 -12.17 1.02
C PHE A 104 -11.60 -12.21 1.54
N TRP A 105 -11.35 -11.77 2.77
CA TRP A 105 -10.02 -11.72 3.37
C TRP A 105 -10.05 -12.10 4.85
N ARG A 106 -9.04 -12.85 5.31
CA ARG A 106 -8.83 -13.16 6.72
C ARG A 106 -7.36 -12.99 7.10
N TYR A 107 -7.11 -12.19 8.12
CA TYR A 107 -5.76 -12.05 8.68
C TYR A 107 -5.34 -13.28 9.50
N HIS A 108 -4.05 -13.54 9.54
CA HIS A 108 -3.46 -14.53 10.45
C HIS A 108 -3.55 -14.08 11.90
N ALA A 109 -3.60 -15.03 12.85
CA ALA A 109 -3.84 -14.71 14.27
C ALA A 109 -2.82 -13.73 14.88
N ASN A 110 -1.58 -13.71 14.37
CA ASN A 110 -0.50 -12.84 14.83
C ASN A 110 -0.26 -11.61 13.93
N HIS A 111 -1.22 -11.26 13.06
CA HIS A 111 -1.01 -10.21 12.06
C HIS A 111 -0.69 -8.83 12.66
N GLU A 112 -1.23 -8.52 13.84
CA GLU A 112 -0.98 -7.23 14.52
C GLU A 112 0.47 -7.13 14.98
N GLU A 113 0.98 -8.16 15.67
CA GLU A 113 2.37 -8.24 16.11
C GLU A 113 3.34 -8.18 14.91
N LEU A 114 3.05 -8.91 13.84
CA LEU A 114 3.86 -8.90 12.63
C LEU A 114 3.85 -7.53 11.93
N ARG A 115 2.70 -6.85 11.90
CA ARG A 115 2.57 -5.50 11.34
C ARG A 115 3.38 -4.49 12.16
N ASP A 116 3.28 -4.54 13.48
CA ASP A 116 4.04 -3.67 14.38
C ASP A 116 5.54 -3.91 14.24
N HIS A 117 5.97 -5.18 14.18
CA HIS A 117 7.36 -5.54 13.94
C HIS A 117 7.84 -5.03 12.57
N PHE A 118 7.04 -5.16 11.50
CA PHE A 118 7.37 -4.60 10.19
C PHE A 118 7.60 -3.11 10.27
N TRP A 119 6.65 -2.33 10.81
CA TRP A 119 6.77 -0.87 10.88
C TRP A 119 7.92 -0.42 11.77
N GLY A 120 8.12 -1.07 12.91
CA GLY A 120 9.26 -0.80 13.79
C GLY A 120 10.60 -0.99 13.08
N ARG A 121 10.78 -2.11 12.37
CA ARG A 121 11.99 -2.36 11.58
C ARG A 121 12.09 -1.43 10.38
N PHE A 122 10.99 -1.13 9.69
CA PHE A 122 10.98 -0.26 8.53
C PHE A 122 11.48 1.15 8.88
N TYR A 123 10.90 1.77 9.92
CA TYR A 123 11.34 3.09 10.38
C TYR A 123 12.75 3.09 10.97
N HIS A 124 13.17 2.00 11.62
CA HIS A 124 14.55 1.85 12.08
C HIS A 124 15.55 1.88 10.92
N HIS A 125 15.30 1.13 9.84
CA HIS A 125 16.21 1.10 8.68
C HIS A 125 16.17 2.37 7.82
N LEU A 126 15.12 3.19 7.93
CA LEU A 126 15.13 4.56 7.38
C LEU A 126 16.08 5.51 8.14
N GLY A 127 16.67 5.07 9.26
CA GLY A 127 17.44 5.94 10.17
C GLY A 127 16.55 6.76 11.10
N GLY A 128 15.31 6.31 11.31
CA GLY A 128 14.23 7.12 11.88
C GLY A 128 13.37 7.77 10.79
N ALA A 129 12.15 8.17 11.14
CA ALA A 129 11.25 8.90 10.26
C ALA A 129 10.55 10.00 11.05
N SER A 130 10.55 11.22 10.51
CA SER A 130 9.77 12.32 11.09
C SER A 130 8.27 12.01 10.99
N ASP A 131 7.44 12.69 11.79
CA ASP A 131 5.97 12.51 11.70
C ASP A 131 5.45 12.89 10.31
N GLU A 132 6.12 13.82 9.64
CA GLU A 132 5.82 14.21 8.27
C GLU A 132 6.19 13.11 7.26
N ASP A 133 7.31 12.41 7.46
CA ASP A 133 7.67 11.28 6.60
C ASP A 133 6.74 10.10 6.82
N LYS A 134 6.40 9.78 8.07
CA LYS A 134 5.39 8.76 8.40
C LYS A 134 4.04 9.08 7.74
N ARG A 135 3.61 10.34 7.78
CA ARG A 135 2.41 10.80 7.09
C ARG A 135 2.48 10.59 5.59
N ARG A 136 3.61 10.94 4.93
CA ARG A 136 3.82 10.70 3.50
C ARG A 136 3.80 9.21 3.16
N ILE A 137 4.48 8.39 3.95
CA ILE A 137 4.52 6.93 3.79
C ILE A 137 3.10 6.36 3.86
N GLU A 138 2.29 6.80 4.82
CA GLU A 138 0.92 6.33 4.94
C GLU A 138 0.03 6.78 3.77
N ILE A 139 0.18 8.03 3.30
CA ILE A 139 -0.54 8.50 2.11
C ILE A 139 -0.14 7.68 0.88
N ALA A 140 1.15 7.42 0.69
CA ALA A 140 1.67 6.65 -0.43
C ALA A 140 1.16 5.19 -0.38
N ARG A 141 1.22 4.56 0.81
CA ARG A 141 0.72 3.20 1.04
C ARG A 141 -0.76 3.09 0.68
N LEU A 142 -1.59 3.98 1.19
CA LEU A 142 -3.03 3.99 0.93
C LEU A 142 -3.33 4.27 -0.54
N ALA A 143 -2.67 5.25 -1.15
CA ALA A 143 -2.85 5.55 -2.57
C ALA A 143 -2.47 4.36 -3.45
N GLY A 144 -1.34 3.69 -3.16
CA GLY A 144 -0.93 2.46 -3.83
C GLY A 144 -1.98 1.35 -3.71
N LEU A 145 -2.49 1.10 -2.50
CA LEU A 145 -3.56 0.13 -2.27
C LEU A 145 -4.81 0.43 -3.10
N PHE A 146 -5.26 1.69 -3.14
CA PHE A 146 -6.39 2.11 -3.97
C PHE A 146 -6.12 1.91 -5.47
N LEU A 147 -4.94 2.28 -5.94
CA LEU A 147 -4.62 2.21 -7.37
C LEU A 147 -4.48 0.77 -7.87
N VAL A 148 -3.99 -0.14 -7.02
CA VAL A 148 -3.86 -1.57 -7.34
C VAL A 148 -5.22 -2.28 -7.24
N ASN A 149 -5.99 -2.02 -6.18
CA ASN A 149 -7.18 -2.82 -5.84
C ASN A 149 -8.51 -2.17 -6.23
N GLY A 150 -8.51 -0.87 -6.49
CA GLY A 150 -9.69 -0.10 -6.86
C GLY A 150 -10.07 -0.22 -8.33
N PHE A 151 -9.23 -0.86 -9.17
CA PHE A 151 -9.50 -1.05 -10.59
C PHE A 151 -9.56 -2.54 -10.94
N GLN A 152 -10.42 -2.90 -11.88
CA GLN A 152 -10.50 -4.20 -12.52
C GLN A 152 -10.62 -4.01 -14.04
N ASN A 153 -9.67 -4.53 -14.81
CA ASN A 153 -9.59 -4.35 -16.26
C ASN A 153 -9.67 -2.87 -16.72
N GLY A 154 -8.98 -1.99 -15.98
CA GLY A 154 -8.93 -0.55 -16.28
C GLY A 154 -10.18 0.25 -15.92
N LYS A 155 -11.19 -0.37 -15.29
CA LYS A 155 -12.40 0.28 -14.80
C LYS A 155 -12.47 0.22 -13.28
N PRO A 156 -13.12 1.17 -12.59
CA PRO A 156 -13.33 1.08 -11.15
C PRO A 156 -14.00 -0.24 -10.77
N ALA A 157 -13.48 -0.87 -9.72
CA ALA A 157 -13.93 -2.16 -9.23
C ALA A 157 -15.34 -2.06 -8.64
N THR A 158 -16.08 -3.17 -8.70
CA THR A 158 -17.42 -3.29 -8.10
C THR A 158 -17.35 -4.10 -6.82
N GLU A 159 -18.41 -4.10 -6.01
CA GLU A 159 -18.51 -4.89 -4.76
C GLU A 159 -18.32 -6.40 -4.96
N LYS A 160 -18.44 -6.89 -6.20
CA LYS A 160 -18.18 -8.30 -6.56
C LYS A 160 -16.69 -8.60 -6.78
N SER A 161 -15.83 -7.59 -6.77
CA SER A 161 -14.38 -7.74 -6.99
C SER A 161 -13.68 -8.19 -5.71
N GLU A 162 -12.93 -9.28 -5.80
CA GLU A 162 -12.12 -9.80 -4.69
C GLU A 162 -11.12 -8.77 -4.18
N ASN A 163 -10.45 -8.04 -5.10
CA ASN A 163 -9.50 -6.98 -4.77
C ASN A 163 -10.16 -5.85 -3.97
N LEU A 164 -11.42 -5.51 -4.29
CA LEU A 164 -12.15 -4.49 -3.55
C LEU A 164 -12.56 -4.99 -2.16
N GLY A 165 -12.89 -6.29 -2.03
CA GLY A 165 -13.11 -6.95 -0.75
C GLY A 165 -11.87 -6.92 0.15
N PHE A 166 -10.70 -7.26 -0.41
CA PHE A 166 -9.40 -7.13 0.26
C PHE A 166 -9.14 -5.69 0.71
N LEU A 167 -9.29 -4.71 -0.18
CA LEU A 167 -9.10 -3.31 0.15
C LEU A 167 -10.04 -2.88 1.30
N GLY A 168 -11.29 -3.32 1.27
CA GLY A 168 -12.26 -3.08 2.35
C GLY A 168 -11.76 -3.61 3.70
N ALA A 169 -11.26 -4.85 3.73
CA ALA A 169 -10.71 -5.45 4.94
C ALA A 169 -9.48 -4.66 5.44
N VAL A 170 -8.55 -4.30 4.56
CA VAL A 170 -7.38 -3.47 4.92
C VAL A 170 -7.79 -2.13 5.53
N LEU A 171 -8.78 -1.46 4.96
CA LEU A 171 -9.22 -0.16 5.47
C LEU A 171 -10.01 -0.26 6.79
N GLN A 172 -10.65 -1.38 7.08
CA GLN A 172 -11.31 -1.62 8.36
C GLN A 172 -10.30 -1.87 9.48
N TYR A 173 -9.29 -2.72 9.25
CA TYR A 173 -8.29 -3.10 10.27
C TYR A 173 -7.10 -2.13 10.35
N GLY A 174 -6.68 -1.53 9.25
CA GLY A 174 -5.52 -0.63 9.16
C GLY A 174 -5.76 0.79 9.65
N THR A 175 -6.86 1.06 10.36
CA THR A 175 -7.17 2.40 10.93
C THR A 175 -6.88 2.52 12.42
N GLN A 176 -6.49 1.44 13.10
CA GLN A 176 -5.96 1.58 14.45
C GLN A 176 -4.48 1.95 14.39
N PRO A 177 -4.07 3.14 14.90
CA PRO A 177 -2.65 3.42 15.07
C PRO A 177 -2.05 2.39 16.05
N PRO A 178 -0.77 2.01 15.88
CA PRO A 178 -0.11 1.12 16.83
C PRO A 178 -0.25 1.70 18.24
N THR A 179 -0.81 0.91 19.15
CA THR A 179 -0.80 1.22 20.57
C THR A 179 0.66 1.09 21.03
N TYR A 180 1.36 2.22 21.08
CA TYR A 180 2.68 2.29 21.71
C TYR A 180 2.52 1.95 23.20
N VAL A 181 2.70 0.68 23.55
CA VAL A 181 3.07 0.31 24.90
C VAL A 181 4.58 0.35 24.94
N SER A 182 5.14 1.39 25.57
CA SER A 182 6.58 1.41 25.84
C SER A 182 6.96 0.13 26.59
N PRO A 183 7.99 -0.62 26.14
CA PRO A 183 8.59 -1.61 27.01
C PRO A 183 9.19 -0.88 28.22
N LEU A 184 8.78 -1.30 29.42
CA LEU A 184 9.47 -0.98 30.67
C LEU A 184 10.87 -1.59 30.69
#